data_AF-A0A1I2BA02-F1
#
_entry.id   AF-A0A1I2BA02-F1
#
_cell.length_a   1.000
_cell.length_b   1.000
_cell.length_c   1.000
_cell.angle_alpha   90.00
_cell.angle_beta   90.00
_cell.angle_gamma   90.00
#
_symmetry.space_group_name_H-M   'P 1'
#
loop_
_entity.id
_entity.type
_entity.pdbx_description
1 polymer ?
#
loop_
_entity_poly.entity_id
_entity_poly.type
_entity_poly.pdbx_seq_one_letter_code
_entity_poly.pdbx_strand_id
1 'polypeptide(L)' 'MIDGINAEKKTARMNVLVRQSVKDNASKIAYMQRETLNAVTDKLLEKYVADHRDALVKYHEVFGEA' A
#
# COMPACT_ATOMS: atom_id res chain seq x y z
N MET A 1 -31.36 5.02 21.90
CA MET A 1 -30.06 5.57 21.49
C MET A 1 -29.77 5.00 20.12
N ILE A 2 -30.00 5.81 19.08
CA ILE A 2 -29.63 5.52 17.70
C ILE A 2 -28.21 6.11 17.50
N ASP A 3 -27.46 5.52 16.57
CA ASP A 3 -26.09 5.82 16.15
C ASP A 3 -25.07 4.89 16.81
N GLY A 4 -24.84 3.66 16.33
CA GLY A 4 -24.82 3.29 14.92
C GLY A 4 -23.57 3.83 14.20
N ILE A 5 -22.58 4.36 14.92
CA ILE A 5 -21.26 4.64 14.37
C ILE A 5 -20.51 3.30 14.30
N ASN A 6 -20.90 2.48 13.34
CA ASN A 6 -19.91 1.64 12.66
C ASN A 6 -18.81 2.60 12.21
N ALA A 7 -17.72 2.66 12.96
CA ALA A 7 -16.49 3.27 12.52
C ALA A 7 -15.98 2.42 11.35
N GLU A 8 -16.61 2.56 10.18
CA GLU A 8 -16.01 2.18 8.92
C GLU A 8 -14.69 2.95 8.88
N LYS A 9 -13.59 2.24 9.13
CA LYS A 9 -12.24 2.74 8.85
C LYS A 9 -12.28 3.18 7.38
N LYS A 10 -12.43 4.48 7.12
CA LYS A 10 -12.28 5.03 5.78
C LYS A 10 -10.85 4.72 5.36
N THR A 11 -10.67 3.64 4.59
CA THR A 11 -9.41 3.35 3.95
C THR A 11 -9.06 4.54 3.07
N ALA A 12 -7.97 5.23 3.41
CA ALA A 12 -7.43 6.31 2.60
C ALA A 12 -7.16 5.75 1.19
N ARG A 13 -7.68 6.43 0.17
CA ARG A 13 -7.47 6.02 -1.22
C ARG A 13 -6.21 6.67 -1.74
N MET A 14 -5.27 5.86 -2.23
CA MET A 14 -4.05 6.32 -2.88
C MET A 14 -4.16 6.09 -4.39
N ASN A 15 -4.02 7.15 -5.18
CA ASN A 15 -3.93 7.05 -6.63
C ASN A 15 -2.45 6.91 -7.03
N VAL A 16 -2.10 5.82 -7.71
CA VAL A 16 -0.72 5.58 -8.14
C VAL A 16 -0.65 5.65 -9.67
N LEU A 17 0.22 6.52 -10.18
CA LEU A 17 0.52 6.59 -11.60
C LEU A 17 1.67 5.63 -11.93
N VAL A 18 1.44 4.73 -12.87
CA VAL A 18 2.42 3.74 -13.32
C VAL A 18 2.40 3.62 -14.85
N ARG A 19 3.49 3.09 -15.42
CA ARG A 19 3.52 2.73 -16.83
C ARG A 19 2.55 1.58 -17.10
N GLN A 20 1.91 1.58 -18.28
CA GLN A 20 0.95 0.56 -18.68
C GLN A 20 1.54 -0.87 -18.58
N SER A 21 2.78 -1.07 -19.03
CA SER A 21 3.46 -2.37 -18.95
C SER A 21 3.61 -2.90 -17.52
N VAL A 22 3.82 -2.00 -16.54
CA VAL A 22 3.92 -2.36 -15.13
C VAL A 22 2.55 -2.80 -14.60
N LYS A 23 1.50 -2.04 -14.91
CA LYS A 23 0.11 -2.39 -14.56
C LYS A 23 -0.28 -3.76 -15.14
N ASP A 24 0.07 -4.02 -16.40
CA ASP A 24 -0.28 -5.28 -17.07
C ASP A 24 0.42 -6.47 -16.41
N ASN A 25 1.71 -6.33 -16.09
CA ASN A 25 2.47 -7.36 -15.40
C ASN A 25 1.94 -7.61 -13.98
N ALA A 26 1.66 -6.55 -13.22
CA ALA A 26 1.09 -6.69 -11.88
C ALA A 26 -0.29 -7.34 -11.91
N SER A 27 -1.10 -7.05 -12.93
CA SER A 27 -2.42 -7.66 -13.12
C SER A 27 -2.34 -9.16 -13.44
N LYS A 28 -1.36 -9.58 -14.25
CA LYS A 28 -1.09 -11.01 -14.51
C LYS A 28 -0.67 -11.75 -13.23
N ILE A 29 0.18 -11.13 -12.41
CA ILE A 29 0.61 -11.70 -11.13
C ILE A 29 -0.59 -11.85 -10.19
N ALA A 30 -1.42 -10.82 -10.05
CA ALA A 30 -2.63 -10.86 -9.24
C ALA A 30 -3.57 -11.99 -9.68
N TYR A 31 -3.77 -12.14 -11.00
CA TYR A 31 -4.56 -13.24 -11.56
C TYR A 31 -3.99 -14.62 -11.21
N MET A 32 -2.67 -14.82 -11.37
CA MET A 32 -2.01 -16.10 -11.04
C MET A 32 -2.12 -16.44 -9.56
N GLN A 33 -2.04 -15.44 -8.68
CA GLN A 33 -2.13 -15.61 -7.23
C GLN A 33 -3.57 -15.69 -6.71
N ARG A 34 -4.57 -15.48 -7.58
CA ARG A 34 -6.00 -15.39 -7.21
C ARG A 34 -6.26 -14.30 -6.17
N GLU A 35 -5.57 -13.18 -6.30
CA GLU A 35 -5.67 -12.03 -5.42
C GLU A 35 -6.04 -10.76 -6.18
N THR A 36 -6.45 -9.73 -5.45
CA THR A 36 -6.70 -8.41 -6.05
C THR A 36 -5.37 -7.70 -6.34
N LEU A 37 -5.38 -6.80 -7.32
CA LEU A 37 -4.21 -5.96 -7.63
C LEU A 37 -3.78 -5.13 -6.40
N ASN A 38 -4.73 -4.68 -5.59
CA ASN A 38 -4.45 -3.95 -4.36
C ASN A 38 -3.70 -4.84 -3.36
N ALA A 39 -4.18 -6.07 -3.11
CA ALA A 39 -3.53 -6.99 -2.17
C ALA A 39 -2.09 -7.33 -2.60
N VAL A 40 -1.83 -7.52 -3.89
CA VAL A 40 -0.47 -7.70 -4.41
C VAL A 40 0.37 -6.45 -4.21
N THR A 41 -0.20 -5.27 -4.42
CA THR A 41 0.49 -3.98 -4.22
C THR A 41 0.84 -3.77 -2.75
N ASP A 42 -0.08 -4.06 -1.83
CA ASP A 42 0.14 -3.93 -0.39
C ASP A 42 1.29 -4.83 0.08
N LYS A 43 1.33 -6.09 -0.35
CA LYS A 43 2.45 -7.01 -0.04
C LYS A 43 3.79 -6.51 -0.59
N LEU A 44 3.80 -5.93 -1.78
CA LEU A 44 5.02 -5.36 -2.37
C LEU A 44 5.50 -4.15 -1.58
N LEU A 45 4.58 -3.29 -1.13
CA LEU A 45 4.89 -2.13 -0.29
C LEU A 45 5.43 -2.57 1.08
N GLU A 46 4.78 -3.53 1.74
CA GLU A 46 5.24 -4.09 3.01
C GLU A 46 6.65 -4.67 2.90
N LYS A 47 6.91 -5.42 1.83
CA LYS A 47 8.24 -5.95 1.55
C LYS A 47 9.27 -4.84 1.33
N TYR A 48 8.93 -3.85 0.50
CA TYR A 48 9.83 -2.72 0.25
C TYR A 48 10.18 -1.96 1.53
N VAL A 49 9.19 -1.70 2.38
CA VAL A 49 9.36 -1.06 3.70
C VAL A 49 10.25 -1.90 4.60
N ALA A 50 10.04 -3.22 4.65
CA ALA A 50 10.87 -4.13 5.43
C ALA A 50 12.34 -4.14 4.95
N ASP A 51 12.54 -4.20 3.64
CA ASP A 51 13.88 -4.23 3.02
C ASP A 51 14.64 -2.89 3.19
N HIS A 52 13.93 -1.78 3.41
CA HIS A 52 14.49 -0.43 3.51
C HIS A 52 14.23 0.25 4.86
N ARG A 53 14.00 -0.55 5.91
CA ARG A 53 13.64 -0.03 7.24
C ARG A 53 14.61 1.02 7.76
N ASP A 54 15.91 0.82 7.56
CA ASP A 54 16.96 1.75 8.02
C ASP A 54 16.88 3.12 7.33
N ALA A 55 16.51 3.15 6.04
CA ALA A 55 16.34 4.39 5.29
C ALA A 55 15.10 5.17 5.77
N LEU A 56 14.02 4.46 6.11
CA LEU A 56 12.81 5.07 6.67
C LEU A 56 13.04 5.63 8.06
N VAL A 57 13.79 4.92 8.92
CA VAL A 57 14.17 5.42 10.26
C VAL A 57 14.96 6.72 10.12
N LYS A 58 15.99 6.75 9.25
CA LYS A 58 16.78 7.97 9.01
C LYS A 58 15.94 9.11 8.43
N TYR A 59 15.00 8.82 7.52
CA TYR A 59 14.09 9.83 7.01
C TYR A 59 13.25 10.45 8.14
N HIS A 60 12.71 9.62 9.04
CA HIS A 60 11.98 10.11 10.21
C HIS A 60 12.87 10.87 11.20
N GLU A 61 14.13 10.49 11.38
CA GLU A 61 15.06 11.25 12.23
C GLU A 61 15.39 12.64 11.68
N VAL A 62 15.46 12.78 10.34
CA VAL A 62 15.83 14.03 9.67
C VAL A 62 14.63 14.93 9.41
N PHE A 63 13.47 14.35 9.09
CA PHE A 63 12.29 15.07 8.62
C PHE A 63 11.05 14.85 9.51
N GLY A 64 11.18 14.11 10.62
CA GLY A 64 10.07 13.82 11.51
C GLY A 64 9.57 15.08 12.22
N GLU A 65 8.46 15.61 11.71
CA GLU A 65 7.46 16.31 12.52
C GLU A 65 6.96 15.36 13.64
N ALA A 66 6.91 15.88 14.86
CA ALA A 66 6.47 15.18 16.08
C ALA A 66 4.97 14.90 16.11
#